data_AF-A0A7J9FBR8-F1
#
_entry.id   AF-A0A7J9FBR8-F1
#
_cell.length_a   1.000
_cell.length_b   1.000
_cell.length_c   1.000
_cell.angle_alpha   90.00
_cell.angle_beta   90.00
_cell.angle_gamma   90.00
#
_symmetry.space_group_name_H-M   'P 1'
#
loop_
_entity.id
_entity.type
_entity.pdbx_description
1 polymer ?
#
loop_
_entity_poly.entity_id
_entity_poly.type
_entity_poly.pdbx_seq_one_letter_code
_entity_poly.pdbx_strand_id
1 'polypeptide(L)' 'MEELFRSLEKRDVKLVLANPGPIVVDKFHASKFHEMIGEDRIFLTVEDAIVTSAPKMDLEP' A
#
# COMPACT_ATOMS: atom_id res chain seq x y z
N MET A 1 8.11 -6.63 -7.38
CA MET A 1 7.39 -5.66 -6.52
C MET A 1 8.29 -4.57 -6.01
N GLU A 2 9.50 -4.88 -5.55
CA GLU A 2 10.42 -3.85 -5.02
C GLU A 2 10.80 -2.77 -6.03
N GLU A 3 11.15 -3.18 -7.25
CA GLU A 3 11.47 -2.24 -8.32
C GLU A 3 10.30 -1.29 -8.64
N LEU A 4 9.07 -1.82 -8.64
CA LEU A 4 7.84 -1.03 -8.85
C LEU A 4 7.66 -0.03 -7.71
N PHE A 5 7.75 -0.49 -6.46
CA PHE A 5 7.66 0.37 -5.28
C PHE A 5 8.67 1.53 -5.34
N ARG A 6 9.95 1.23 -5.59
CA ARG A 6 11.00 2.24 -5.73
C ARG A 6 10.79 3.17 -6.92
N SER A 7 10.23 2.67 -8.02
CA SER A 7 9.96 3.48 -9.22
C SER A 7 8.81 4.45 -9.02
N LEU A 8 7.79 4.06 -8.24
CA LEU A 8 6.67 4.93 -7.87
C LEU A 8 7.09 5.94 -6.79
N GLU A 9 7.87 5.52 -5.81
CA GLU A 9 8.41 6.40 -4.76
C GLU A 9 9.27 7.53 -5.35
N LYS A 10 10.12 7.24 -6.35
CA LYS A 10 10.89 8.26 -7.10
C LYS A 10 10.04 9.31 -7.80
N ARG A 11 8.75 9.02 -8.04
CA ARG A 11 7.79 9.91 -8.70
C ARG A 11 6.78 10.52 -7.71
N ASP A 12 7.03 10.39 -6.41
CA ASP A 12 6.13 10.80 -5.33
C ASP A 12 4.73 10.15 -5.44
N VAL A 13 4.67 8.94 -5.99
CA VAL A 13 3.44 8.15 -6.08
C VAL A 13 3.42 7.11 -4.97
N LYS A 14 2.44 7.20 -4.07
CA LYS A 14 2.24 6.22 -2.99
C LYS A 14 1.61 4.93 -3.55
N LEU A 15 2.28 3.81 -3.34
CA LEU A 15 1.74 2.48 -3.62
C LEU A 15 1.04 1.94 -2.35
N VAL A 16 -0.18 1.43 -2.53
CA VAL A 16 -0.94 0.66 -1.56
C VAL A 16 -1.43 -0.63 -2.19
N LEU A 17 -1.66 -1.65 -1.38
CA LEU A 17 -2.19 -2.95 -1.79
C LEU A 17 -3.58 -3.13 -1.20
N ALA A 18 -4.56 -3.45 -2.04
CA ALA A 18 -5.94 -3.68 -1.61
C ALA A 18 -6.36 -5.11 -1.95
N ASN A 19 -7.04 -5.75 -0.99
CA ASN A 19 -7.59 -7.11 -1.11
C ASN A 19 -6.58 -8.16 -1.63
N PRO A 20 -5.36 -8.26 -1.06
CA PRO A 20 -4.46 -9.35 -1.43
C PRO A 20 -5.01 -10.68 -0.90
N GLY A 21 -5.13 -11.67 -1.79
CA GLY A 21 -5.48 -13.03 -1.38
C GLY A 21 -4.38 -13.69 -0.54
N PRO A 22 -4.68 -14.76 0.23
CA PRO A 22 -3.74 -15.40 1.16
C PRO A 22 -2.40 -15.79 0.52
N ILE A 23 -2.43 -16.38 -0.68
CA ILE A 23 -1.23 -16.80 -1.42
C ILE A 23 -0.32 -15.61 -1.74
N VAL A 24 -0.90 -14.42 -1.96
CA VAL A 24 -0.13 -13.20 -2.26
C VAL A 24 0.46 -12.63 -0.97
N VAL A 25 -0.29 -12.67 0.13
CA VAL A 25 0.19 -12.28 1.47
C VAL A 25 1.38 -13.14 1.90
N ASP A 26 1.30 -14.46 1.71
CA ASP A 26 2.40 -15.39 2.00
C ASP A 26 3.67 -15.03 1.21
N LYS A 27 3.51 -14.65 -0.07
CA LYS A 27 4.62 -14.20 -0.92
C LYS A 27 5.22 -12.88 -0.43
N PHE A 28 4.41 -11.96 0.10
CA PHE A 28 4.91 -10.72 0.70
C PHE A 28 5.64 -10.94 2.01
N HIS A 29 5.24 -11.93 2.82
CA HIS A 29 6.00 -12.33 4.00
C HIS A 29 7.32 -13.00 3.61
N ALA A 30 7.28 -13.96 2.69
CA ALA A 30 8.48 -14.68 2.24
C ALA A 30 9.56 -13.76 1.63
N SER A 31 9.13 -12.69 0.93
CA SER A 31 10.02 -11.68 0.35
C SER A 31 10.33 -10.50 1.27
N LYS A 32 9.75 -10.45 2.47
CA LYS A 32 9.79 -9.28 3.38
C LYS A 32 9.29 -7.98 2.74
N PHE A 33 8.48 -8.08 1.68
CA PHE A 33 7.94 -6.91 1.00
C PHE A 33 6.99 -6.11 1.90
N HIS A 34 6.24 -6.77 2.79
CA HIS A 34 5.38 -6.13 3.79
C HIS A 34 6.15 -5.19 4.73
N GLU A 35 7.36 -5.57 5.16
CA GLU A 35 8.25 -4.73 5.98
C GLU A 35 8.72 -3.49 5.18
N MET A 36 8.97 -3.65 3.88
CA MET A 36 9.49 -2.58 3.03
C MET A 36 8.41 -1.58 2.58
N ILE A 37 7.21 -2.06 2.21
CA ILE A 37 6.10 -1.19 1.81
C ILE A 37 5.42 -0.54 3.02
N GLY A 38 5.48 -1.18 4.19
CA GLY A 38 4.76 -0.80 5.40
C GLY A 38 3.42 -1.56 5.51
N GLU A 39 3.16 -2.15 6.68
CA GLU A 39 1.91 -2.87 6.95
C GLU A 39 0.68 -1.95 6.88
N ASP A 40 0.86 -0.65 7.16
CA ASP A 40 -0.16 0.40 7.03
C ASP A 40 -0.56 0.69 5.57
N ARG A 41 0.05 0.00 4.61
CA ARG A 41 -0.23 0.14 3.17
C ARG A 41 -0.86 -1.12 2.56
N ILE A 42 -1.26 -2.09 3.38
CA ILE A 42 -1.90 -3.34 2.95
C ILE A 42 -3.30 -3.41 3.56
N PHE A 43 -4.31 -3.34 2.71
CA PHE A 43 -5.72 -3.24 3.10
C PHE A 43 -6.50 -4.48 2.67
N LEU A 44 -7.44 -4.91 3.51
CA LEU A 44 -8.34 -6.02 3.19
C LEU A 44 -9.37 -5.63 2.12
N THR A 45 -9.84 -4.38 2.13
CA THR A 45 -10.85 -3.89 1.21
C THR A 45 -10.31 -2.77 0.32
N VAL A 46 -10.93 -2.59 -0.85
CA VAL A 46 -10.66 -1.45 -1.73
C VAL A 46 -11.14 -0.14 -1.09
N GLU A 47 -12.22 -0.19 -0.30
CA GLU A 47 -12.76 0.96 0.42
C GLU A 47 -11.72 1.57 1.37
N ASP A 48 -11.09 0.75 2.22
CA ASP A 48 -10.07 1.23 3.18
C ASP A 48 -8.86 1.86 2.47
N ALA A 49 -8.45 1.26 1.33
CA ALA A 49 -7.36 1.77 0.52
C ALA A 49 -7.69 3.14 -0.10
N ILE A 50 -8.93 3.34 -0.55
CA ILE A 50 -9.41 4.63 -1.09
C ILE A 50 -9.44 5.67 0.02
N VAL A 51 -10.06 5.36 1.17
CA VAL A 51 -10.18 6.30 2.30
C VAL A 51 -8.80 6.77 2.77
N THR A 52 -7.83 5.86 2.82
CA THR A 52 -6.45 6.19 3.23
C THR A 52 -5.69 6.98 2.17
N SER A 53 -6.04 6.82 0.89
CA SER A 53 -5.39 7.49 -0.25
C SER A 53 -6.07 8.80 -0.63
N ALA A 54 -7.26 9.07 -0.08
CA ALA A 54 -7.95 10.32 -0.28
C ALA A 54 -7.05 11.49 0.20
N PRO A 55 -7.08 12.64 -0.49
CA PRO A 55 -6.49 13.84 0.08
C PRO A 55 -7.07 14.00 1.48
N LYS A 56 -6.22 14.30 2.48
CA LYS A 56 -6.73 14.93 3.68
C LYS A 56 -7.33 16.24 3.16
N MET A 57 -8.64 16.25 2.92
CA MET A 57 -9.35 17.50 2.78
C MET A 57 -9.00 18.22 4.06
N ASP A 58 -8.25 19.32 3.95
CA ASP A 58 -8.01 20.17 5.10
C ASP A 58 -9.40 20.48 5.65
N LEU A 59 -9.79 19.76 6.71
CA LEU A 59 -10.86 20.16 7.61
C LEU A 59 -10.28 21.39 8.31
N GLU A 60 -10.23 22.50 7.57
CA GLU A 60 -10.21 23.81 8.19
C GLU A 60 -11.53 23.92 8.99
N PRO A 61 -11.44 24.33 10.27
CA PRO A 61 -12.52 24.24 11.25
C PRO A 61 -13.77 25.08 10.90
#